data_AF-A0A821LVK3-F1
#
_entry.id   AF-A0A821LVK3-F1
#
_cell.length_a   1.000
_cell.length_b   1.000
_cell.length_c   1.000
_cell.angle_alpha   90.00
_cell.angle_beta   90.00
_cell.angle_gamma   90.00
#
_symmetry.space_group_name_H-M   'P 1'
#
loop_
_entity.id
_entity.type
_entity.pdbx_description
1 polymer ?
#
loop_
_entity_poly.entity_id
_entity_poly.type
_entity_poly.pdbx_seq_one_letter_code
_entity_poly.pdbx_strand_id
1 'polypeptide(L)'
;MASKKWSRFFDFSFADKSRVNGRCKLCHKNYKDRHGTYSNFIKHLKPIHRNEYELIVSSDAAYLNEEENVVNDDRTIADLENIKYKQNQFILSITKNLIIKCGLPLNIVEHTSFRDFLKDCHLKYEPVSSRKLKRAVIPLLKNNVLGIIHKALNNIDHLTLTVD
;
A
#
# COMPACT_ATOMS: atom_id res chain seq x y z
N MET A 1 -15.33 0.13 -9.53
CA MET A 1 -15.06 1.56 -9.24
C MET A 1 -13.71 2.08 -9.77
N ALA A 2 -12.74 1.23 -10.14
CA ALA A 2 -11.45 1.67 -10.70
C ALA A 2 -11.55 2.54 -11.97
N SER A 3 -12.55 2.30 -12.84
CA SER A 3 -12.75 3.01 -14.12
C SER A 3 -12.78 4.55 -14.01
N LYS A 4 -13.48 5.10 -13.01
CA LYS A 4 -13.80 6.53 -12.93
C LYS A 4 -12.56 7.42 -12.72
N LYS A 5 -11.54 6.91 -12.01
CA LYS A 5 -10.28 7.63 -11.75
C LYS A 5 -9.47 7.82 -13.04
N TRP A 6 -9.40 6.78 -13.84
CA TRP A 6 -8.61 6.79 -15.07
C TRP A 6 -9.26 7.57 -16.21
N SER A 7 -10.60 7.70 -16.20
CA SER A 7 -11.37 8.46 -17.20
C SER A 7 -10.97 9.94 -17.31
N ARG A 8 -10.31 10.50 -16.29
CA ARG A 8 -9.75 11.87 -16.32
C ARG A 8 -8.58 12.01 -17.28
N PHE A 9 -7.79 10.95 -17.46
CA PHE A 9 -6.55 10.99 -18.25
C PHE A 9 -6.62 10.16 -19.54
N PHE A 10 -7.59 9.25 -19.62
CA PHE A 10 -7.79 8.37 -20.78
C PHE A 10 -9.25 8.37 -21.22
N ASP A 11 -9.45 8.39 -22.53
CA ASP A 11 -10.73 8.02 -23.15
C ASP A 11 -10.72 6.52 -23.41
N PHE A 12 -11.54 5.78 -22.66
CA PHE A 12 -11.64 4.35 -22.81
C PHE A 12 -12.70 3.96 -23.84
N SER A 13 -12.33 3.07 -24.76
CA SER A 13 -13.25 2.37 -25.63
C SER A 13 -13.17 0.87 -25.33
N PHE A 14 -14.33 0.24 -25.20
CA PHE A 14 -14.43 -1.20 -25.00
C PHE A 14 -14.49 -1.85 -26.38
N ALA A 15 -13.45 -2.61 -26.72
CA ALA A 15 -13.43 -3.38 -27.96
C ALA A 15 -14.16 -4.72 -27.80
N ASP A 16 -14.07 -5.34 -26.62
CA ASP A 16 -14.68 -6.64 -26.27
C ASP A 16 -14.95 -6.74 -24.77
N LYS A 17 -15.72 -7.74 -24.31
CA LYS A 17 -15.96 -8.02 -22.87
C LYS A 17 -14.67 -8.20 -22.04
N SER A 18 -13.53 -8.47 -22.66
CA SER A 18 -12.25 -8.75 -21.99
C SER A 18 -11.17 -7.69 -22.19
N ARG A 19 -11.32 -6.76 -23.13
CA ARG A 19 -10.25 -5.83 -23.54
C ARG A 19 -10.70 -4.38 -23.45
N VAL A 20 -9.83 -3.55 -22.89
CA VAL A 20 -10.03 -2.10 -22.80
C VAL A 20 -8.96 -1.40 -23.62
N ASN A 21 -9.39 -0.57 -24.57
CA ASN A 21 -8.53 0.37 -25.27
C ASN A 21 -8.65 1.71 -24.57
N GLY A 22 -7.54 2.41 -24.40
CA GLY A 22 -7.54 3.76 -23.82
C GLY A 22 -6.66 4.69 -24.62
N ARG A 23 -7.21 5.83 -25.03
CA ARG A 23 -6.46 6.92 -25.66
C ARG A 23 -6.07 7.93 -24.60
N CYS A 24 -4.79 8.24 -24.49
CA CYS A 24 -4.31 9.28 -23.57
C CYS A 24 -4.83 10.65 -24.02
N LYS A 25 -5.37 11.45 -23.11
CA LYS A 25 -5.84 12.81 -23.40
C LYS A 25 -4.71 13.82 -23.56
N LEU A 26 -3.53 13.53 -23.01
CA LEU A 26 -2.39 14.45 -22.96
C LEU A 26 -1.47 14.30 -24.18
N CYS A 27 -1.22 13.07 -24.62
CA CYS A 27 -0.35 12.79 -25.77
C CYS A 27 -1.07 12.10 -26.94
N HIS A 28 -2.38 11.85 -26.81
CA HIS A 28 -3.23 11.23 -27.83
C HIS A 28 -2.81 9.84 -28.32
N LYS A 29 -1.85 9.20 -27.65
CA LYS A 29 -1.40 7.83 -27.94
C LYS A 29 -2.40 6.80 -27.43
N ASN A 30 -2.52 5.71 -28.18
CA ASN A 30 -3.45 4.61 -27.89
C ASN A 30 -2.74 3.47 -27.17
N TYR A 31 -3.37 2.95 -26.13
CA TYR A 31 -2.89 1.82 -25.34
C TYR A 31 -4.00 0.78 -25.18
N LYS A 32 -3.60 -0.48 -24.99
CA LYS A 32 -4.52 -1.61 -24.82
C LYS A 32 -4.16 -2.35 -23.55
N ASP A 33 -5.16 -2.75 -22.77
CA ASP A 33 -4.99 -3.59 -21.58
C ASP A 33 -6.20 -4.54 -21.45
N ARG A 34 -6.13 -5.49 -20.51
CA ARG A 34 -7.25 -6.35 -20.16
C ARG A 34 -8.23 -5.57 -19.27
N HIS A 35 -9.51 -5.88 -19.38
CA HIS A 35 -10.53 -5.28 -18.53
C HIS A 35 -10.18 -5.50 -17.04
N GLY A 36 -10.16 -4.42 -16.26
CA GLY A 36 -9.80 -4.43 -14.84
C GLY A 36 -8.30 -4.31 -14.52
N THR A 37 -7.41 -4.40 -15.52
CA THR A 37 -5.98 -4.11 -15.35
C THR A 37 -5.60 -2.80 -16.03
N TYR A 38 -4.81 -1.98 -15.32
CA TYR A 38 -4.36 -0.67 -15.81
C TYR A 38 -2.83 -0.54 -15.89
N SER A 39 -2.14 -1.67 -15.96
CA SER A 39 -0.68 -1.75 -15.91
C SER A 39 -0.04 -1.02 -17.08
N ASN A 40 -0.61 -1.10 -18.28
CA ASN A 40 -0.08 -0.44 -19.47
C ASN A 40 -0.30 1.07 -19.44
N PHE A 41 -1.44 1.52 -18.89
CA PHE A 41 -1.71 2.95 -18.71
C PHE A 41 -0.77 3.56 -17.64
N ILE A 42 -0.47 2.84 -16.56
CA ILE A 42 0.50 3.24 -15.54
C ILE A 42 1.92 3.35 -16.12
N LYS A 43 2.34 2.33 -16.88
CA LYS A 43 3.65 2.31 -17.53
C LYS A 43 3.82 3.48 -18.50
N HIS A 44 2.74 3.97 -19.08
CA HIS A 44 2.76 5.18 -19.90
C HIS A 44 2.85 6.46 -19.06
N LEU A 45 1.99 6.65 -18.06
CA LEU A 45 1.94 7.89 -17.29
C LEU A 45 3.23 8.11 -16.48
N LYS A 46 3.78 7.07 -15.85
CA LYS A 46 4.93 7.19 -14.94
C LYS A 46 6.16 7.88 -15.57
N PRO A 47 6.61 7.50 -16.78
CA PRO A 47 7.75 8.17 -17.42
C PRO A 47 7.39 9.43 -18.22
N ILE A 48 6.19 9.52 -18.80
CA ILE A 48 5.85 10.59 -19.77
C ILE A 48 5.02 11.72 -19.15
N HIS A 49 4.10 11.38 -18.24
CA HIS A 49 3.15 12.29 -17.61
C HIS A 49 3.28 12.17 -16.10
N ARG A 50 4.48 12.52 -15.61
CA ARG A 50 4.91 12.29 -14.24
C ARG A 50 4.04 13.05 -13.23
N ASN A 51 3.66 14.28 -13.56
CA ASN A 51 2.83 15.12 -12.69
C ASN A 51 1.44 14.51 -12.50
N GLU A 52 0.86 13.96 -13.57
CA GLU A 52 -0.46 13.33 -13.57
C GLU A 52 -0.43 11.95 -12.92
N TYR A 53 0.67 11.21 -13.11
CA TYR A 53 0.95 10.01 -12.34
C TYR A 53 1.04 10.32 -10.84
N GLU A 54 1.70 11.40 -10.45
CA GLU A 54 1.78 11.85 -9.07
C GLU A 54 0.41 12.28 -8.54
N LEU A 55 -0.44 12.94 -9.32
CA LEU A 55 -1.83 13.23 -8.91
C LEU A 55 -2.67 11.95 -8.69
N ILE A 56 -2.46 10.92 -9.52
CA ILE A 56 -3.10 9.60 -9.33
C ILE A 56 -2.56 8.93 -8.06
N VAL A 57 -1.25 8.94 -7.83
CA VAL A 57 -0.65 8.28 -6.66
C VAL A 57 -0.95 9.04 -5.36
N SER A 58 -0.94 10.37 -5.39
CA SER A 58 -1.28 11.24 -4.27
C SER A 58 -2.77 11.17 -3.94
N SER A 59 -3.64 11.00 -4.95
CA SER A 59 -5.04 10.64 -4.68
C SER A 59 -5.18 9.23 -4.11
N ASP A 60 -4.32 8.25 -4.44
CA ASP A 60 -4.30 6.96 -3.73
C ASP A 60 -3.80 7.10 -2.28
N ALA A 61 -2.89 8.06 -2.01
CA ALA A 61 -2.44 8.38 -0.66
C ALA A 61 -3.53 9.12 0.15
N ALA A 62 -4.34 9.96 -0.49
CA ALA A 62 -5.53 10.58 0.10
C ALA A 62 -6.71 9.60 0.26
N TYR A 63 -6.84 8.60 -0.64
CA TYR A 63 -7.85 7.52 -0.52
C TYR A 63 -7.60 6.58 0.67
N LEU A 64 -6.39 6.57 1.27
CA LEU A 64 -6.19 5.91 2.57
C LEU A 64 -6.82 6.67 3.74
N ASN A 65 -7.33 7.89 3.50
CA ASN A 65 -8.10 8.70 4.44
C ASN A 65 -9.58 8.88 4.04
N GLU A 66 -10.02 8.42 2.85
CA GLU A 66 -11.38 8.63 2.33
C GLU A 66 -12.14 7.32 2.02
N GLU A 67 -11.87 6.22 2.74
CA GLU A 67 -12.90 5.18 2.95
C GLU A 67 -13.78 5.59 4.15
N GLU A 68 -14.34 6.79 4.09
CA GLU A 68 -15.46 7.21 4.92
C GLU A 68 -16.75 7.09 4.10
N ASN A 69 -17.76 6.49 4.72
CA ASN A 69 -19.15 6.34 4.29
C ASN A 69 -19.41 5.25 3.25
N VAL A 70 -19.66 4.02 3.72
CA VAL A 70 -21.03 3.55 4.01
C VAL A 70 -20.95 2.36 4.99
N VAL A 71 -21.10 2.62 6.29
CA VAL A 71 -21.69 1.66 7.22
C VAL A 71 -22.50 2.47 8.23
N ASN A 72 -23.82 2.30 8.22
CA ASN A 72 -24.68 2.72 9.32
C ASN A 72 -24.27 1.89 10.54
N ASP A 73 -23.44 2.44 11.42
CA ASP A 73 -23.24 1.87 12.75
C ASP A 73 -22.96 3.00 13.73
N ASP A 74 -23.66 2.95 14.85
CA ASP A 74 -23.84 3.99 15.88
C ASP A 74 -22.58 4.14 16.77
N ARG A 75 -21.39 4.01 16.18
CA ARG A 75 -20.11 3.99 16.89
C ARG A 75 -19.51 5.37 16.98
N THR A 76 -19.01 5.74 18.16
CA THR A 76 -18.39 7.04 18.36
C THR A 76 -17.05 7.13 17.64
N ILE A 77 -16.63 8.35 17.26
CA ILE A 77 -15.35 8.62 16.59
C ILE A 77 -14.16 8.06 17.40
N ALA A 78 -14.24 8.11 18.73
CA ALA A 78 -13.25 7.55 19.64
C ALA A 78 -13.12 6.02 19.51
N ASP A 79 -14.22 5.30 19.25
CA ASP A 79 -14.20 3.85 19.05
C ASP A 79 -13.50 3.47 17.74
N LEU A 80 -13.70 4.25 16.68
CA LEU A 80 -13.05 4.06 15.38
C LEU A 80 -11.53 4.31 15.45
N GLU A 81 -11.12 5.37 16.14
CA GLU A 81 -9.70 5.67 16.36
C GLU A 81 -9.00 4.59 17.18
N ASN A 82 -9.66 4.07 18.21
CA ASN A 82 -9.12 3.00 19.06
C ASN A 82 -8.97 1.67 18.29
N ILE A 83 -9.93 1.34 17.43
CA ILE A 83 -9.86 0.17 16.55
C ILE A 83 -8.71 0.30 15.55
N LYS A 84 -8.56 1.47 14.91
CA LYS A 84 -7.47 1.73 13.95
C LYS A 84 -6.10 1.67 14.62
N TYR A 85 -5.97 2.18 15.84
CA TYR A 85 -4.75 2.09 16.65
C TYR A 85 -4.39 0.63 16.95
N LYS A 86 -5.36 -0.18 17.39
CA LYS A 86 -5.15 -1.62 17.69
C LYS A 86 -4.81 -2.44 16.44
N GLN A 87 -5.46 -2.17 15.31
CA GLN A 87 -5.10 -2.80 14.03
C GLN A 87 -3.67 -2.46 13.60
N ASN A 88 -3.27 -1.19 13.74
CA ASN A 88 -1.90 -0.76 13.43
C ASN A 88 -0.87 -1.44 14.33
N GLN A 89 -1.15 -1.57 15.62
CA GLN A 89 -0.35 -2.33 16.59
C GLN A 89 -0.19 -3.80 16.16
N PHE A 90 -1.27 -4.44 15.73
CA PHE A 90 -1.26 -5.83 15.29
C PHE A 90 -0.41 -6.04 14.04
N ILE A 91 -0.56 -5.17 13.04
CA ILE A 91 0.22 -5.18 11.80
C ILE A 91 1.72 -4.95 12.10
N LEU A 92 2.03 -4.02 13.00
CA LEU A 92 3.41 -3.78 13.44
C LEU A 92 4.00 -5.01 14.15
N SER A 93 3.22 -5.70 14.99
CA SER A 93 3.65 -6.91 15.69
C SER A 93 3.94 -8.05 14.73
N ILE A 94 3.05 -8.32 13.76
CA ILE A 94 3.29 -9.31 12.70
C ILE A 94 4.57 -9.00 11.94
N THR A 95 4.74 -7.74 11.52
CA THR A 95 5.91 -7.34 10.73
C THR A 95 7.21 -7.47 11.53
N LYS A 96 7.20 -6.98 12.78
CA LYS A 96 8.38 -7.00 13.66
C LYS A 96 8.77 -8.42 14.07
N ASN A 97 7.81 -9.22 14.54
CA ASN A 97 8.10 -10.49 15.20
C ASN A 97 8.12 -11.65 14.20
N LEU A 98 7.15 -11.73 13.30
CA LEU A 98 7.06 -12.87 12.38
C LEU A 98 7.95 -12.68 11.15
N ILE A 99 7.86 -11.53 10.49
CA ILE A 99 8.59 -11.31 9.23
C ILE A 99 10.06 -11.01 9.50
N ILE A 100 10.35 -10.03 10.37
CA ILE A 100 11.73 -9.58 10.61
C ILE A 100 12.47 -10.54 11.54
N LYS A 101 11.95 -10.80 12.75
CA LYS A 101 12.67 -11.62 13.74
C LYS A 101 12.69 -13.11 13.38
N CYS A 102 11.54 -13.69 12.99
CA CYS A 102 11.47 -15.10 12.60
C CYS A 102 11.84 -15.37 11.14
N GLY A 103 12.14 -14.32 10.35
CA GLY A 103 12.53 -14.47 8.94
C GLY A 103 11.44 -15.02 8.04
N LEU A 104 10.16 -14.93 8.44
CA LEU A 104 9.08 -15.51 7.65
C LEU A 104 8.87 -14.74 6.33
N PRO A 105 8.56 -15.44 5.23
CA PRO A 105 8.28 -14.81 3.94
C PRO A 105 7.15 -13.77 4.01
N LEU A 106 7.31 -12.63 3.31
CA LEU A 106 6.31 -11.55 3.32
C LEU A 106 4.94 -11.97 2.80
N ASN A 107 4.87 -13.00 1.95
CA ASN A 107 3.62 -13.52 1.39
C ASN A 107 2.79 -14.31 2.41
N ILE A 108 3.33 -14.62 3.61
CA ILE A 108 2.59 -15.36 4.64
C ILE A 108 1.28 -14.68 5.04
N VAL A 109 1.25 -13.34 5.05
CA VAL A 109 0.05 -12.54 5.40
C VAL A 109 -1.07 -12.63 4.36
N GLU A 110 -0.75 -13.14 3.17
CA GLU A 110 -1.71 -13.36 2.08
C GLU A 110 -2.14 -14.83 1.97
N HIS A 111 -1.48 -15.73 2.70
CA HIS A 111 -1.83 -17.15 2.74
C HIS A 111 -3.19 -17.36 3.40
N THR A 112 -4.05 -18.19 2.82
CA THR A 112 -5.42 -18.42 3.28
C THR A 112 -5.46 -18.98 4.71
N SER A 113 -4.72 -20.06 4.97
CA SER A 113 -4.68 -20.68 6.31
C SER A 113 -4.17 -19.73 7.39
N PHE A 114 -3.24 -18.83 7.05
CA PHE A 114 -2.74 -17.82 7.98
C PHE A 114 -3.80 -16.77 8.27
N ARG A 115 -4.57 -16.35 7.25
CA ARG A 115 -5.69 -15.42 7.43
C ARG A 115 -6.81 -16.01 8.25
N ASP A 116 -7.12 -17.29 8.06
CA ASP A 116 -8.16 -17.98 8.82
C ASP A 116 -7.73 -18.11 10.29
N PHE A 117 -6.49 -18.54 10.54
CA PHE A 117 -5.89 -18.51 11.89
C PHE A 117 -5.98 -17.13 12.55
N LEU A 118 -5.70 -16.05 11.80
CA LEU A 118 -5.79 -14.69 12.35
C LEU A 118 -7.23 -14.25 12.62
N LYS A 119 -8.22 -14.71 11.85
CA LYS A 119 -9.64 -14.45 12.14
C LYS A 119 -10.10 -15.17 13.40
N ASP A 120 -9.62 -16.40 13.63
CA ASP A 120 -9.89 -17.15 14.85
C ASP A 120 -9.32 -16.45 16.09
N CYS A 121 -8.13 -15.85 15.93
CA CYS A 121 -7.48 -15.08 16.99
C CYS A 121 -8.10 -13.69 17.20
N HIS A 122 -8.60 -13.06 16.13
CA HIS A 122 -9.14 -11.71 16.16
C HIS A 122 -10.25 -11.52 15.11
N LEU A 123 -11.52 -11.63 15.54
CA LEU A 123 -12.71 -11.58 14.68
C LEU A 123 -12.79 -10.35 13.76
N LYS A 124 -12.27 -9.20 14.20
CA LYS A 124 -12.27 -7.93 13.42
C LYS A 124 -10.96 -7.71 12.66
N TYR A 125 -10.19 -8.77 12.39
CA TYR A 125 -8.91 -8.66 11.69
C TYR A 125 -9.14 -8.36 10.21
N GLU A 126 -8.51 -7.30 9.73
CA GLU A 126 -8.48 -6.95 8.32
C GLU A 126 -7.18 -7.46 7.69
N PRO A 127 -7.27 -8.30 6.63
CA PRO A 127 -6.09 -8.82 5.97
C PRO A 127 -5.19 -7.71 5.43
N VAL A 128 -3.92 -7.75 5.83
CA VAL A 128 -2.90 -6.85 5.29
C VAL A 128 -2.29 -7.45 4.01
N SER A 129 -1.96 -6.60 3.03
CA SER A 129 -1.22 -7.03 1.85
C SER A 129 0.28 -7.00 2.08
N SER A 130 0.98 -7.96 1.47
CA SER A 130 2.45 -8.02 1.47
C SER A 130 3.06 -6.74 0.90
N ARG A 131 2.39 -6.14 -0.09
CA ARG A 131 2.76 -4.84 -0.69
C ARG A 131 2.69 -3.69 0.32
N LYS A 132 1.65 -3.61 1.16
CA LYS A 132 1.52 -2.59 2.21
C LYS A 132 2.64 -2.72 3.24
N LEU A 133 2.96 -3.95 3.66
CA LEU A 133 4.09 -4.21 4.56
C LEU A 133 5.41 -3.75 3.96
N LYS A 134 5.68 -4.12 2.70
CA LYS A 134 6.91 -3.78 2.00
C LYS A 134 7.10 -2.27 1.79
N ARG A 135 6.03 -1.55 1.46
CA ARG A 135 6.11 -0.13 1.06
C ARG A 135 5.98 0.85 2.21
N ALA A 136 5.25 0.50 3.27
CA ALA A 136 4.96 1.42 4.37
C ALA A 136 5.56 0.93 5.68
N VAL A 137 5.22 -0.28 6.11
CA VAL A 137 5.51 -0.74 7.48
C VAL A 137 6.99 -1.06 7.68
N ILE A 138 7.61 -1.79 6.75
CA ILE A 138 9.04 -2.14 6.85
C ILE A 138 9.93 -0.89 6.77
N PRO A 139 9.73 0.05 5.82
CA PRO A 139 10.47 1.31 5.81
C PRO A 139 10.30 2.12 7.10
N LEU A 140 9.09 2.18 7.66
CA LEU A 140 8.84 2.83 8.93
C LEU A 140 9.68 2.22 10.06
N LEU A 141 9.69 0.89 10.18
CA LEU A 141 10.51 0.19 11.18
C LEU A 141 12.01 0.41 10.96
N LYS A 142 12.47 0.38 9.70
CA LYS A 142 13.87 0.67 9.34
C LYS A 142 14.26 2.08 9.78
N ASN A 143 13.45 3.08 9.48
CA ASN A 143 13.74 4.48 9.83
C ASN A 143 13.79 4.68 11.35
N ASN A 144 12.93 3.99 12.11
CA ASN A 144 12.99 4.03 13.57
C ASN A 144 14.31 3.46 14.10
N VAL A 145 14.76 2.31 13.57
CA VAL A 145 16.04 1.71 13.95
C VAL A 145 17.22 2.59 13.55
N LEU A 146 17.20 3.14 12.32
CA LEU A 146 18.23 4.09 11.88
C LEU A 146 18.27 5.33 12.77
N GLY A 147 17.13 5.87 13.19
CA GLY A 147 17.08 6.99 14.12
C GLY A 147 17.74 6.68 15.47
N ILE A 148 17.56 5.46 15.99
CA ILE A 148 18.22 5.00 17.21
C ILE A 148 19.73 4.87 16.98
N ILE A 149 20.14 4.26 15.86
CA ILE A 149 21.55 4.10 15.50
C ILE A 149 22.22 5.47 15.34
N HIS A 150 21.61 6.41 14.63
CA HIS A 150 22.15 7.77 14.47
C HIS A 150 22.32 8.48 15.81
N LYS A 151 21.33 8.38 16.72
CA LYS A 151 21.45 8.94 18.07
C LYS A 151 22.59 8.31 18.85
N ALA A 152 22.80 7.00 18.71
CA ALA A 152 23.91 6.31 19.35
C ALA A 152 25.25 6.77 18.77
N LEU A 153 25.37 6.82 17.43
CA LEU A 153 26.59 7.22 16.73
C LEU A 153 27.01 8.66 16.99
N ASN A 154 26.06 9.58 17.17
CA ASN A 154 26.37 11.00 17.43
C ASN A 154 27.09 11.25 18.76
N ASN A 155 27.05 10.28 19.69
CA ASN A 155 27.64 10.40 21.03
C ASN A 155 28.91 9.57 21.20
N ILE A 156 29.54 9.12 20.11
CA ILE A 156 30.69 8.22 20.15
C ILE A 156 31.93 8.93 19.60
N ASP A 157 33.02 8.89 20.36
CA ASP A 157 34.30 9.52 19.99
C ASP A 157 35.12 8.68 18.98
N HIS A 158 34.95 7.36 19.01
CA HIS A 158 35.71 6.43 18.18
C HIS A 158 34.81 5.34 17.57
N LEU A 159 34.81 5.25 16.24
CA LEU A 159 34.09 4.23 15.47
C LEU A 159 35.11 3.33 14.75
N THR A 160 35.05 2.03 15.01
CA THR A 160 35.81 1.04 14.22
C THR A 160 34.85 0.35 13.26
N LEU A 161 35.17 0.38 11.96
CA LEU A 161 34.37 -0.24 10.90
C LEU A 161 35.19 -1.34 10.24
N THR A 162 34.69 -2.57 10.27
CA THR A 162 35.23 -3.68 9.49
C THR A 162 34.50 -3.73 8.14
N VAL A 163 35.24 -3.72 7.05
CA VAL A 163 34.70 -3.88 5.69
C VAL A 163 35.12 -5.26 5.19
N ASP A 164 34.13 -6.10 4.87
CA ASP A 164 34.29 -7.45 4.31
C ASP A 164 33.90 -7.42 2.82
#